data_AF-A0AAN4Z7N2-F1
#
_entry.id   AF-A0AAN4Z7N2-F1
#
_cell.length_a   1.000
_cell.length_b   1.000
_cell.length_c   1.000
_cell.angle_alpha   90.00
_cell.angle_beta   90.00
_cell.angle_gamma   90.00
#
_symmetry.space_group_name_H-M   'P 1'
#
loop_
_entity.id
_entity.type
_entity.pdbx_description
1 polymer ?
#
loop_
_entity_poly.entity_id
_entity_poly.type
_entity_poly.pdbx_seq_one_letter_code
_entity_poly.pdbx_strand_id
1 'polypeptide(L)'
;LKDVSSAISLTYMRGMHSRKEFEALGKCVPADYNGPMTYYDFTEYVNIDKFGLPIPKSLNTSTLEGFCGTEVLRQGYLDVWLAKNDVYNTYQDCYVRHPLPSPGVFIGNDQSNSQKNERHERKKRDAIGRAMNYSPFIDESVR
;
A
#
# COMPACT_ATOMS: atom_id res chain seq x y z
N LEU A 1 6.63 -12.83 -10.23
CA LEU A 1 6.27 -11.76 -11.19
C LEU A 1 4.79 -11.42 -11.14
N LYS A 2 3.87 -12.40 -11.23
CA LYS A 2 2.42 -12.15 -11.02
C LYS A 2 2.12 -11.46 -9.68
N ASP A 3 2.86 -11.78 -8.62
CA ASP A 3 2.73 -11.15 -7.31
C ASP A 3 3.11 -9.66 -7.32
N VAL A 4 4.09 -9.25 -8.14
CA VAL A 4 4.51 -7.85 -8.27
C VAL A 4 3.44 -7.05 -9.03
N SER A 5 2.89 -7.62 -10.10
CA SER A 5 1.79 -6.99 -10.86
C SER A 5 0.52 -6.83 -10.02
N SER A 6 0.16 -7.85 -9.22
CA SER A 6 -1.01 -7.77 -8.33
C SER A 6 -0.77 -6.83 -7.15
N ALA A 7 0.47 -6.73 -6.66
CA ALA A 7 0.84 -5.81 -5.59
C ALA A 7 0.56 -4.34 -5.95
N ILE A 8 0.85 -3.91 -7.18
CA ILE A 8 0.57 -2.53 -7.66
C ILE A 8 -0.90 -2.17 -7.47
N SER A 9 -1.78 -3.07 -7.89
CA SER A 9 -3.23 -2.90 -7.76
C SER A 9 -3.66 -2.90 -6.30
N LEU A 10 -3.08 -3.78 -5.49
CA LEU A 10 -3.39 -3.93 -4.07
C LEU A 10 -3.00 -2.68 -3.27
N THR A 11 -1.81 -2.12 -3.51
CA THR A 11 -1.32 -0.91 -2.83
C THR A 11 -2.14 0.31 -3.22
N TYR A 12 -2.58 0.41 -4.47
CA TYR A 12 -3.53 1.46 -4.89
C TYR A 12 -4.87 1.33 -4.18
N MET A 13 -5.49 0.14 -4.17
CA MET A 13 -6.80 -0.08 -3.52
C MET A 13 -6.75 0.11 -2.00
N ARG A 14 -5.58 -0.11 -1.38
CA ARG A 14 -5.33 0.17 0.05
C ARG A 14 -5.02 1.64 0.34
N GLY A 15 -4.94 2.49 -0.68
CA GLY A 15 -4.60 3.91 -0.55
C GLY A 15 -3.14 4.18 -0.18
N MET A 16 -2.23 3.22 -0.41
CA MET A 16 -0.79 3.43 -0.26
C MET A 16 -0.23 4.27 -1.42
N HIS A 17 -0.79 4.12 -2.62
CA HIS A 17 -0.48 4.94 -3.78
C HIS A 17 -1.64 5.87 -4.13
N SER A 18 -1.31 7.07 -4.56
CA SER A 18 -2.28 8.03 -5.10
C SER A 18 -2.75 7.62 -6.50
N ARG A 19 -3.92 8.13 -6.91
CA ARG A 19 -4.44 7.93 -8.27
C ARG A 19 -3.44 8.31 -9.35
N LYS A 20 -2.70 9.42 -9.15
CA LYS A 20 -1.71 9.89 -10.14
C LYS A 20 -0.55 8.92 -10.31
N GLU A 21 -0.08 8.31 -9.22
CA GLU A 21 1.00 7.32 -9.26
C GLU A 21 0.55 6.03 -9.95
N PHE A 22 -0.68 5.60 -9.66
CA PHE A 22 -1.27 4.43 -10.33
C PHE A 22 -1.49 4.70 -11.83
N GLU A 23 -2.12 5.82 -12.19
CA GLU A 23 -2.36 6.20 -13.59
C GLU A 23 -1.07 6.45 -14.38
N ALA A 24 0.06 6.74 -13.71
CA ALA A 24 1.35 6.87 -14.39
C ALA A 24 1.79 5.57 -15.07
N LEU A 25 1.44 4.41 -14.51
CA LEU A 25 1.65 3.09 -15.12
C LEU A 25 0.72 2.84 -16.32
N GLY A 26 -0.34 3.64 -16.50
CA GLY A 26 -1.21 3.54 -17.66
C GLY A 26 -0.45 3.78 -18.98
N LYS A 27 0.66 4.52 -18.94
CA LYS A 27 1.55 4.71 -20.10
C LYS A 27 2.23 3.41 -20.55
N CYS A 28 2.36 2.44 -19.65
CA CYS A 28 3.02 1.16 -19.87
C CYS A 28 2.07 0.11 -20.45
N VAL A 29 0.78 0.42 -20.51
CA VAL A 29 -0.24 -0.44 -21.09
C VAL A 29 -0.39 -0.05 -22.57
N PRO A 30 -0.28 -0.99 -23.52
CA PRO A 30 -0.48 -0.71 -24.92
C PRO A 30 -1.93 -0.28 -25.17
N ALA A 31 -2.13 0.61 -26.13
CA ALA A 31 -3.45 1.15 -26.47
C ALA A 31 -4.46 0.05 -26.89
N ASP A 32 -3.95 -1.07 -27.39
CA ASP A 32 -4.75 -2.21 -27.87
C ASP A 32 -5.21 -3.14 -26.73
N TYR A 33 -4.80 -2.87 -25.48
CA TYR A 33 -5.21 -3.68 -24.34
C TYR A 33 -6.67 -3.41 -23.97
N ASN A 34 -7.52 -4.40 -24.21
CA ASN A 34 -8.91 -4.39 -23.76
C ASN A 34 -9.04 -4.97 -22.35
N GLY A 35 -8.93 -4.10 -21.34
CA GLY A 35 -9.14 -4.47 -19.95
C GLY A 35 -8.74 -3.37 -18.98
N PRO A 36 -9.12 -3.48 -17.69
CA PRO A 36 -8.61 -2.57 -16.68
C PRO A 36 -7.13 -2.86 -16.42
N MET A 37 -6.33 -1.80 -16.24
CA MET A 37 -4.88 -1.90 -15.97
C MET A 37 -4.54 -2.82 -14.80
N THR A 38 -5.46 -2.98 -13.85
CA THR A 38 -5.36 -3.88 -12.70
C THR A 38 -4.99 -5.33 -13.07
N TYR A 39 -5.40 -5.79 -14.26
CA TYR A 39 -5.13 -7.14 -14.76
C TYR A 39 -4.06 -7.18 -15.86
N TYR A 40 -3.40 -6.05 -16.13
CA TYR A 40 -2.34 -6.00 -17.13
C TYR A 40 -1.09 -6.73 -16.65
N ASP A 41 -0.42 -7.44 -17.55
CA ASP A 41 0.80 -8.15 -17.23
C ASP A 41 2.05 -7.28 -17.48
N PHE A 42 2.65 -6.80 -16.40
CA PHE A 42 3.87 -6.00 -16.44
C PHE A 42 5.17 -6.82 -16.54
N THR A 43 5.09 -8.15 -16.70
CA THR A 43 6.27 -9.02 -16.86
C THR A 43 7.18 -8.62 -18.03
N GLU A 44 6.63 -7.92 -19.03
CA GLU A 44 7.40 -7.46 -20.18
C GLU A 44 8.52 -6.47 -19.81
N TYR A 45 8.40 -5.73 -18.70
CA TYR A 45 9.35 -4.66 -18.35
C TYR A 45 10.37 -5.05 -17.27
N VAL A 46 10.22 -6.24 -16.66
CA VAL A 46 10.96 -6.64 -15.47
C VAL A 46 11.44 -8.09 -15.59
N ASN A 47 12.70 -8.32 -15.24
CA ASN A 47 13.28 -9.65 -15.04
C ASN A 47 13.36 -9.98 -13.55
N ILE A 48 13.43 -11.27 -13.23
CA ILE A 48 13.68 -11.73 -11.85
C ILE A 48 15.11 -12.25 -11.77
N ASP A 49 15.89 -11.73 -10.82
CA ASP A 49 17.23 -12.24 -10.52
C ASP A 49 17.16 -13.59 -9.79
N LYS A 50 18.29 -14.30 -9.69
CA LYS A 50 18.46 -15.57 -8.97
C LYS A 50 17.97 -15.54 -7.51
N PHE A 51 17.86 -14.36 -6.91
CA PHE A 51 17.35 -14.16 -5.55
C PHE A 51 15.85 -13.86 -5.48
N GLY A 52 15.11 -13.90 -6.59
CA GLY A 52 13.69 -13.58 -6.62
C GLY A 52 13.39 -12.07 -6.66
N LEU A 53 14.41 -11.22 -6.82
CA LEU A 53 14.26 -9.77 -6.87
C LEU A 53 13.87 -9.30 -8.28
N PRO A 54 12.84 -8.44 -8.42
CA PRO A 54 12.54 -7.79 -9.69
C PRO A 54 13.61 -6.77 -10.05
N ILE A 55 14.09 -6.82 -11.28
CA ILE A 55 15.06 -5.88 -11.86
C ILE A 55 14.49 -5.36 -13.20
N PRO A 56 14.44 -4.04 -13.42
CA PRO A 56 14.05 -3.46 -14.70
C PRO A 56 14.93 -3.99 -15.83
N LYS A 57 14.33 -4.32 -16.98
CA LYS A 57 15.11 -4.74 -18.17
C LYS A 57 16.00 -3.62 -18.72
N SER A 58 15.54 -2.38 -18.58
CA SER A 58 16.27 -1.17 -18.95
C SER A 58 16.35 -0.22 -17.75
N LEU A 59 17.53 0.37 -17.53
CA LEU A 59 17.75 1.41 -16.52
C LEU A 59 17.54 2.83 -17.08
N ASN A 60 17.32 2.96 -18.40
CA ASN A 60 17.13 4.26 -19.02
C ASN A 60 15.67 4.71 -18.89
N THR A 61 15.39 5.53 -17.89
CA THR A 61 14.05 6.05 -17.59
C THR A 61 13.48 7.00 -18.64
N SER A 62 14.28 7.44 -19.62
CA SER A 62 13.77 8.21 -20.77
C SER A 62 13.09 7.32 -21.82
N THR A 63 13.34 6.01 -21.78
CA THR A 63 12.65 5.03 -22.63
C THR A 63 11.38 4.52 -21.94
N LEU A 64 10.37 4.12 -22.73
CA LEU A 64 9.16 3.51 -22.19
C LEU A 64 9.50 2.28 -21.33
N GLU A 65 10.37 1.40 -21.85
CA GLU A 65 10.78 0.17 -21.15
C GLU A 65 11.43 0.46 -19.79
N GLY A 66 12.36 1.42 -19.75
CA GLY A 66 13.04 1.76 -18.49
C GLY A 66 12.15 2.50 -17.50
N PHE A 67 11.27 3.38 -17.98
CA PHE A 67 10.25 4.01 -17.13
C PHE A 67 9.32 2.96 -16.50
N CYS A 68 8.77 2.08 -17.33
CA CYS A 68 7.82 1.05 -16.89
C CYS A 68 8.47 0.03 -15.97
N GLY A 69 9.68 -0.43 -16.28
CA GLY A 69 10.41 -1.35 -15.40
C GLY A 69 10.71 -0.71 -14.04
N THR A 70 11.09 0.57 -14.02
CA THR A 70 11.38 1.31 -12.78
C THR A 70 10.13 1.53 -11.94
N GLU A 71 9.00 1.92 -12.54
CA GLU A 71 7.74 2.10 -11.81
C GLU A 71 7.17 0.79 -11.28
N VAL A 72 7.27 -0.31 -12.05
CA VAL A 72 6.84 -1.64 -11.59
C VAL A 72 7.70 -2.11 -10.40
N LEU A 73 9.02 -1.91 -10.46
CA LEU A 73 9.91 -2.19 -9.32
C LEU A 73 9.52 -1.34 -8.10
N ARG A 74 9.32 -0.03 -8.29
CA ARG A 74 8.98 0.89 -7.20
C ARG A 74 7.65 0.52 -6.55
N GLN A 75 6.57 0.49 -7.32
CA GLN A 75 5.22 0.32 -6.80
C GLN A 75 4.92 -1.14 -6.40
N GLY A 76 5.38 -2.11 -7.19
CA GLY A 76 5.07 -3.52 -6.98
C GLY A 76 6.00 -4.25 -6.02
N TYR A 77 7.18 -3.68 -5.71
CA TYR A 77 8.14 -4.33 -4.83
C TYR A 77 8.66 -3.40 -3.72
N LEU A 78 9.29 -2.27 -4.03
CA LEU A 78 9.91 -1.41 -3.01
C LEU A 78 8.87 -0.84 -2.04
N ASP A 79 7.74 -0.36 -2.55
CA ASP A 79 6.67 0.23 -1.73
C ASP A 79 5.87 -0.81 -0.93
N VAL A 80 6.11 -2.09 -1.18
CA VAL A 80 5.54 -3.19 -0.40
C VAL A 80 6.54 -3.66 0.64
N TRP A 81 7.75 -4.03 0.21
CA TRP A 81 8.75 -4.71 1.05
C TRP A 81 9.59 -3.76 1.90
N LEU A 82 9.75 -2.51 1.47
CA LEU A 82 10.55 -1.49 2.17
C LEU A 82 9.69 -0.38 2.78
N ALA A 83 8.36 -0.51 2.70
CA ALA A 83 7.47 0.39 3.41
C ALA A 83 7.55 0.20 4.93
N LYS A 84 7.04 1.19 5.67
CA LYS A 84 6.92 1.09 7.13
C LYS A 84 5.84 0.11 7.59
N ASN A 85 4.89 -0.22 6.71
CA ASN A 85 3.83 -1.16 7.01
C ASN A 85 4.41 -2.58 7.00
N ASP A 86 3.91 -3.45 7.87
CA ASP A 86 4.28 -4.86 7.80
C ASP A 86 3.69 -5.49 6.52
N VAL A 87 4.54 -6.24 5.80
CA VAL A 87 4.23 -6.84 4.50
C VAL A 87 3.15 -7.91 4.60
N TYR A 88 3.12 -8.61 5.73
CA TYR A 88 2.18 -9.69 6.00
C TYR A 88 0.92 -9.17 6.69
N ASN A 89 1.00 -8.04 7.41
CA ASN A 89 -0.13 -7.40 8.07
C ASN A 89 -0.04 -5.87 8.07
N THR A 90 -0.63 -5.24 7.05
CA THR A 90 -0.56 -3.79 6.82
C THR A 90 -1.11 -2.93 7.98
N TYR A 91 -1.94 -3.49 8.87
CA TYR A 91 -2.54 -2.78 10.00
C TYR A 91 -1.95 -3.22 11.36
N GLN A 92 -0.83 -3.93 11.36
CA GLN A 92 -0.24 -4.50 12.58
C GLN A 92 0.03 -3.44 13.67
N ASP A 93 0.46 -2.24 13.26
CA ASP A 93 0.73 -1.11 14.13
C ASP A 93 -0.53 -0.56 14.83
N CYS A 94 -1.71 -0.75 14.24
CA CYS A 94 -2.98 -0.37 14.85
C CYS A 94 -3.31 -1.26 16.06
N TYR A 95 -3.01 -2.56 16.00
CA TYR A 95 -3.27 -3.48 17.12
C TYR A 95 -2.35 -3.22 18.32
N VAL A 96 -1.14 -2.69 18.10
CA VAL A 96 -0.22 -2.35 19.20
C VAL A 96 -0.68 -1.10 19.94
N ARG A 97 -1.25 -0.13 19.21
CA ARG A 97 -1.75 1.14 19.79
C ARG A 97 -3.15 1.01 20.39
N HIS A 98 -3.95 0.08 19.87
CA HIS A 98 -5.28 -0.26 20.37
C HIS A 98 -5.35 -1.77 20.60
N PRO A 99 -4.68 -2.29 21.65
CA PRO A 99 -4.72 -3.71 21.95
C PRO A 99 -6.18 -4.13 22.10
N LEU A 100 -6.57 -5.15 21.33
CA LEU A 100 -7.85 -5.81 21.57
C LEU A 100 -7.85 -6.29 23.03
N PRO A 101 -8.97 -6.15 23.76
CA PRO A 101 -9.06 -6.74 25.08
C PRO A 101 -8.77 -8.24 24.93
N SER A 102 -7.93 -8.76 25.83
CA SER A 102 -7.65 -10.20 25.85
C SER A 102 -8.98 -10.95 25.90
N PRO A 103 -9.16 -12.05 25.13
CA PRO A 103 -10.39 -12.82 25.18
C PRO A 103 -10.71 -13.19 26.64
N GLY A 104 -11.83 -12.68 27.18
CA GLY A 104 -12.23 -12.88 28.57
C GLY A 104 -11.98 -11.72 29.54
N VAL A 105 -11.42 -10.59 29.10
CA VAL A 105 -11.26 -9.38 29.94
C VAL A 105 -12.32 -8.34 29.60
N PHE A 106 -13.35 -8.24 30.46
CA PHE A 106 -14.27 -7.10 30.46
C PHE A 106 -13.57 -5.90 31.12
N ILE A 107 -13.22 -4.88 30.35
CA ILE A 107 -12.66 -3.64 30.91
C ILE A 107 -13.81 -2.77 31.42
N GLY A 108 -14.00 -2.75 32.74
CA GLY A 108 -14.68 -1.66 33.41
C GLY A 108 -13.87 -0.37 33.25
N ASN A 109 -14.56 0.73 32.98
CA ASN A 109 -14.01 2.06 32.74
C ASN A 109 -12.89 2.42 33.71
N ASP A 110 -11.67 2.63 33.20
CA ASP A 110 -10.64 3.32 33.97
C ASP A 110 -9.91 4.36 33.12
N GLN A 111 -10.10 5.62 33.53
CA GLN A 111 -9.43 6.79 32.98
C GLN A 111 -7.98 6.79 33.47
N SER A 112 -7.01 6.52 32.58
CA SER A 112 -5.62 6.87 32.87
C SER A 112 -5.07 7.82 31.81
N ASN A 113 -4.86 9.07 32.24
CA ASN A 113 -4.12 10.09 31.53
C ASN A 113 -2.70 9.62 31.25
N SER A 114 -2.31 9.53 29.97
CA SER A 114 -0.91 9.40 29.58
C SER A 114 -0.54 10.49 28.58
N GLN A 115 0.10 11.55 29.10
CA GLN A 115 0.81 12.55 28.31
C GLN A 115 1.94 11.87 27.53
N LYS A 116 1.89 11.87 26.19
CA LYS A 116 3.01 11.50 25.34
C LYS A 116 3.22 12.49 24.19
N ASN A 117 4.15 13.41 24.43
CA ASN A 117 5.15 13.97 23.52
C ASN A 117 4.83 13.83 22.02
N GLU A 118 4.20 14.85 21.43
CA GLU A 118 3.93 14.96 19.99
C GLU A 118 5.24 15.18 19.21
N ARG A 119 5.91 14.10 18.82
CA ARG A 119 6.71 14.14 17.59
C ARG A 119 5.69 14.27 16.46
N HIS A 120 5.92 15.19 15.52
CA HIS A 120 5.08 15.39 14.33
C HIS A 120 4.95 14.11 13.50
N GLU A 121 4.05 13.23 13.91
CA GLU A 121 3.68 12.01 13.23
C GLU A 121 2.67 12.37 12.15
N ARG A 122 2.89 11.90 10.92
CA ARG A 122 1.94 12.11 9.82
C ARG A 122 0.66 11.35 10.15
N LYS A 123 -0.38 12.06 10.55
CA LYS A 123 -1.74 11.51 10.74
C LYS A 123 -2.24 10.97 9.39
N LYS A 124 -2.84 9.77 9.38
CA LYS A 124 -3.51 9.22 8.19
C LYS A 124 -4.57 10.24 7.73
N ARG A 125 -4.58 10.55 6.44
CA ARG A 125 -5.47 11.55 5.85
C ARG A 125 -6.53 10.85 5.00
N ASP A 126 -7.73 11.42 4.91
CA ASP A 126 -8.78 10.94 4.03
C ASP A 126 -8.40 11.16 2.55
N ALA A 127 -9.23 10.69 1.62
CA ALA A 127 -9.02 10.86 0.18
C ALA A 127 -8.95 12.34 -0.28
N ILE A 128 -9.25 13.29 0.61
CA ILE A 128 -9.26 14.74 0.37
C ILE A 128 -8.13 15.43 1.17
N GLY A 129 -7.31 14.69 1.91
CA GLY A 129 -6.15 15.22 2.63
C GLY A 129 -6.42 15.75 4.04
N ARG A 130 -7.61 15.51 4.63
CA ARG A 130 -7.93 15.87 6.03
C ARG A 130 -7.49 14.78 6.99
N ALA A 131 -7.04 15.13 8.19
CA ALA A 131 -6.65 14.13 9.18
C ALA A 131 -7.87 13.25 9.55
N MET A 132 -7.75 11.94 9.37
CA MET A 132 -8.80 11.00 9.77
C MET A 132 -8.78 10.82 11.29
N ASN A 133 -9.91 11.07 11.93
CA ASN A 133 -10.17 10.65 13.29
C ASN A 133 -10.86 9.27 13.20
N TYR A 134 -10.10 8.20 13.41
CA TYR A 134 -10.59 6.83 13.21
C TYR A 134 -11.10 6.26 14.53
N SER A 135 -12.41 6.06 14.66
CA SER A 135 -13.00 5.15 15.64
C SER A 135 -13.15 3.78 14.97
N PRO A 136 -12.36 2.76 15.37
CA PRO A 136 -12.24 1.49 14.65
C PRO A 136 -13.51 0.62 14.63
N PHE A 137 -14.52 0.97 15.41
CA PHE A 137 -15.78 0.25 15.47
C PHE A 137 -16.92 1.27 15.50
N ILE A 138 -17.66 1.40 14.39
CA ILE A 138 -19.06 1.80 14.48
C ILE A 138 -19.77 0.48 14.79
N ASP A 139 -19.96 0.20 16.08
CA ASP A 139 -20.93 -0.79 16.50
C ASP A 139 -22.30 -0.15 16.28
N GLU A 140 -22.91 -0.45 15.15
CA GLU A 140 -24.35 -0.30 14.95
C GLU A 140 -24.74 -1.05 13.66
N SER A 141 -24.73 -2.37 13.72
CA SER A 141 -25.77 -3.13 13.03
C SER A 141 -27.08 -2.94 13.81
N VAL A 142 -27.64 -1.73 13.74
CA VAL A 142 -29.02 -1.50 14.16
C VAL A 142 -29.87 -1.44 12.89
N ARG A 143 -30.89 -2.29 12.92
CA ARG A 143 -31.88 -2.56 11.88
C ARG A 143 -32.53 -1.33 11.27
#